data_AF-A0A527VSF7-F1
#
_entry.id   AF-A0A527VSF7-F1
#
_cell.length_a   1.000
_cell.length_b   1.000
_cell.length_c   1.000
_cell.angle_alpha   90.00
_cell.angle_beta   90.00
_cell.angle_gamma   90.00
#
_symmetry.space_group_name_H-M   'P 1'
#
loop_
_entity.id
_entity.type
_entity.pdbx_description
1 polymer ?
#
loop_
_entity_poly.entity_id
_entity_poly.type
_entity_poly.pdbx_seq_one_letter_code
_entity_poly.pdbx_strand_id
1 'polypeptide(L)'
;FENYLIEQLRLIMRNHGVTVTVSESTTPIPLHFAFLEGTYVDGTAAERIKRPIRDLFDVPDLDGTDDQIANGTFEVAFGEPRPLAPFTAQRIDYSLHRMTHYTATSPQHFQNFVLFTNYQFYIDEFVARARELMESGGGGYSEFVEPGNVVTKAGAGAPSEGTPPQR
;
A
#
# COMPACT_ATOMS: atom_id res chain seq x y z
N PHE A 1 -4.57 -3.99 6.23
CA PHE A 1 -5.89 -4.37 5.71
C PHE A 1 -6.86 -4.95 6.74
N GLU A 2 -6.53 -4.98 8.04
CA GLU A 2 -7.33 -5.65 9.08
C GLU A 2 -8.83 -5.29 9.05
N ASN A 3 -9.16 -4.01 9.18
CA ASN A 3 -10.56 -3.54 9.21
C ASN A 3 -11.35 -3.96 7.96
N TYR A 4 -10.72 -3.86 6.78
CA TYR A 4 -11.33 -4.26 5.51
C TYR A 4 -11.63 -5.76 5.49
N LEU A 5 -10.64 -6.60 5.80
CA LEU A 5 -10.80 -8.06 5.77
C LEU A 5 -11.84 -8.54 6.79
N ILE A 6 -11.82 -7.99 8.00
CA ILE A 6 -12.80 -8.31 9.04
C ILE A 6 -14.23 -7.98 8.56
N GLU A 7 -14.44 -6.79 7.98
CA GLU A 7 -15.75 -6.40 7.49
C GLU A 7 -16.23 -7.30 6.34
N GLN A 8 -15.39 -7.53 5.33
CA GLN A 8 -15.76 -8.33 4.17
C GLN A 8 -16.06 -9.78 4.54
N LEU A 9 -15.20 -10.43 5.35
CA LEU A 9 -15.43 -11.81 5.79
C LEU A 9 -16.67 -11.92 6.66
N ARG A 10 -16.92 -10.94 7.55
CA ARG A 10 -18.15 -10.89 8.35
C ARG A 10 -19.40 -10.84 7.48
N LEU A 11 -19.41 -10.01 6.44
CA LEU A 11 -20.54 -9.91 5.52
C LEU A 11 -20.78 -11.22 4.76
N ILE A 12 -19.72 -11.88 4.29
CA ILE A 12 -19.80 -13.17 3.59
C ILE A 12 -20.39 -14.24 4.52
N MET A 13 -19.85 -14.37 5.73
CA MET A 13 -20.34 -15.34 6.71
C MET A 13 -21.80 -15.09 7.07
N ARG A 14 -22.19 -13.83 7.29
CA ARG A 14 -23.56 -13.43 7.63
C ARG A 14 -24.55 -13.73 6.51
N ASN A 15 -24.19 -13.44 5.26
CA ASN A 15 -25.13 -13.52 4.13
C ASN A 15 -25.21 -14.91 3.52
N HIS A 16 -24.16 -15.72 3.63
CA HIS A 16 -24.08 -17.04 2.99
C HIS A 16 -24.00 -18.21 3.97
N GLY A 17 -23.83 -17.97 5.28
CA GLY A 17 -23.77 -19.02 6.29
C GLY A 17 -22.56 -19.96 6.14
N VAL A 18 -21.48 -19.48 5.52
CA VAL A 18 -20.27 -20.25 5.24
C VAL A 18 -19.22 -20.08 6.35
N THR A 19 -18.36 -21.08 6.49
CA THR A 19 -17.18 -21.02 7.35
C THR A 19 -15.97 -20.45 6.61
N VAL A 20 -15.08 -19.76 7.32
CA VAL A 20 -13.81 -19.27 6.77
C VAL A 20 -12.68 -20.12 7.35
N THR A 21 -11.80 -20.59 6.47
CA THR A 21 -10.58 -21.32 6.82
C THR A 21 -9.37 -20.57 6.27
N VAL A 22 -8.31 -20.46 7.06
CA VAL A 22 -7.02 -19.89 6.66
C VAL A 22 -5.99 -21.00 6.68
N SER A 23 -5.22 -21.12 5.61
CA SER A 23 -4.13 -22.09 5.47
C SER A 23 -2.94 -21.45 4.75
N GLU A 24 -1.80 -22.12 4.81
CA GLU A 24 -0.63 -21.75 4.01
C GLU A 24 -0.97 -21.82 2.51
N SER A 25 -0.50 -20.84 1.74
CA SER A 25 -0.66 -20.79 0.29
C SER A 25 0.53 -21.45 -0.39
N THR A 26 0.37 -21.82 -1.66
CA THR A 26 1.48 -22.25 -2.52
C THR A 26 2.19 -21.05 -3.18
N THR A 27 1.79 -19.83 -2.87
CA THR A 27 2.34 -18.60 -3.48
C THR A 27 3.48 -18.08 -2.61
N PRO A 28 4.74 -18.12 -3.09
CA PRO A 28 5.86 -17.59 -2.34
C PRO A 28 5.78 -16.06 -2.24
N ILE A 29 6.34 -15.52 -1.15
CA ILE A 29 6.51 -14.08 -0.95
C ILE A 29 7.87 -13.69 -1.53
N PRO A 30 7.93 -12.88 -2.60
CA PRO A 30 9.20 -12.46 -3.16
C PRO A 30 10.05 -11.66 -2.17
N LEU A 31 11.36 -11.91 -2.14
CA LEU A 31 12.26 -11.34 -1.12
C LEU A 31 12.21 -9.81 -1.07
N HIS A 32 12.08 -9.16 -2.23
CA HIS A 32 12.03 -7.70 -2.33
C HIS A 32 10.80 -7.08 -1.64
N PHE A 33 9.72 -7.84 -1.45
CA PHE A 33 8.55 -7.42 -0.67
C PHE A 33 8.62 -7.83 0.81
N ALA A 34 9.52 -8.75 1.16
CA ALA A 34 9.71 -9.19 2.54
C ALA A 34 10.51 -8.19 3.39
N PHE A 35 11.11 -7.16 2.78
CA PHE A 35 11.82 -6.11 3.49
C PHE A 35 10.87 -5.03 4.02
N LEU A 36 11.12 -4.55 5.24
CA LEU A 36 10.36 -3.46 5.85
C LEU A 36 10.59 -2.14 5.09
N GLU A 37 9.59 -1.27 5.08
CA GLU A 37 9.65 0.08 4.47
C GLU A 37 10.88 0.85 5.00
N GLY A 38 11.75 1.31 4.10
CA GLY A 38 13.01 1.99 4.44
C GLY A 38 14.24 1.09 4.59
N THR A 39 14.12 -0.23 4.42
CA THR A 39 15.28 -1.14 4.44
C THR A 39 16.07 -0.98 3.13
N TYR A 40 17.18 -0.24 3.18
CA TYR A 40 18.13 -0.17 2.07
C TYR A 40 19.01 -1.42 2.07
N VAL A 41 18.88 -2.27 1.05
CA VAL A 41 19.84 -3.34 0.82
C VAL A 41 21.02 -2.72 0.09
N ASP A 42 22.14 -2.59 0.82
CA ASP A 42 23.40 -2.08 0.26
C ASP A 42 23.81 -2.93 -0.95
N GLY A 43 23.88 -2.30 -2.13
CA GLY A 43 24.28 -2.96 -3.39
C GLY A 43 25.67 -3.61 -3.29
N THR A 44 26.54 -3.12 -2.41
CA THR A 44 27.86 -3.71 -2.19
C THR A 44 27.82 -5.06 -1.45
N ALA A 45 26.75 -5.33 -0.70
CA ALA A 45 26.50 -6.66 -0.11
C ALA A 45 25.94 -7.64 -1.15
N ALA A 46 25.10 -7.14 -2.08
CA ALA A 46 24.59 -7.93 -3.21
C ALA A 46 25.70 -8.37 -4.17
N GLU A 47 26.71 -7.52 -4.42
CA GLU A 47 27.89 -7.86 -5.24
C GLU A 47 28.78 -8.95 -4.64
N ARG A 48 28.74 -9.19 -3.33
CA ARG A 48 29.47 -10.30 -2.68
C ARG A 48 28.83 -11.66 -2.93
N ILE A 49 27.57 -11.68 -3.37
CA ILE A 49 26.86 -12.91 -3.73
C ILE A 49 27.27 -13.26 -5.16
N LYS A 50 28.11 -14.28 -5.31
CA LYS A 50 28.67 -14.74 -6.62
C LYS A 50 27.64 -15.29 -7.61
N ARG A 51 26.34 -15.22 -7.29
CA ARG A 51 25.21 -15.60 -8.14
C ARG A 51 24.17 -14.48 -8.07
N PRO A 52 23.46 -14.17 -9.16
CA PRO A 52 22.36 -13.22 -9.10
C PRO A 52 21.42 -13.57 -7.94
N ILE A 53 21.06 -12.61 -7.10
CA ILE A 53 20.06 -12.78 -6.02
C ILE A 53 18.76 -13.38 -6.58
N ARG A 54 18.43 -13.04 -7.84
CA ARG A 54 17.33 -13.59 -8.63
C ARG A 54 17.34 -15.12 -8.73
N ASP A 55 18.52 -15.75 -8.71
CA ASP A 55 18.68 -17.21 -8.82
C ASP A 55 18.67 -17.91 -7.45
N LEU A 56 18.60 -17.13 -6.37
CA LEU A 56 18.63 -17.61 -4.99
C LEU A 56 17.33 -17.36 -4.23
N PHE A 57 16.45 -16.48 -4.73
CA PHE A 57 15.23 -16.05 -4.06
C PHE A 57 14.05 -15.92 -5.01
N ASP A 58 12.84 -16.06 -4.47
CA ASP A 58 11.60 -15.85 -5.21
C ASP A 58 11.52 -14.42 -5.75
N VAL A 59 11.22 -14.34 -7.04
CA VAL A 59 11.10 -13.10 -7.81
C VAL A 59 9.64 -12.79 -8.07
N PRO A 60 9.26 -11.52 -8.25
CA PRO A 60 7.87 -11.22 -8.57
C PRO A 60 7.54 -11.87 -9.92
N ASP A 61 6.57 -12.77 -9.90
CA ASP A 61 6.04 -13.35 -11.12
C ASP A 61 5.21 -12.27 -11.82
N LEU A 62 5.67 -11.85 -13.01
CA LEU A 62 4.97 -10.84 -13.80
C LEU A 62 3.64 -11.38 -14.32
N ASP A 63 3.52 -12.70 -14.52
CA ASP A 63 2.27 -13.33 -14.92
C ASP A 63 1.28 -13.38 -13.74
N GLY A 64 1.78 -13.48 -12.49
CA GLY A 64 0.96 -13.43 -11.27
C GLY A 64 0.60 -12.02 -10.79
N THR A 65 1.19 -10.99 -11.40
CA THR A 65 0.95 -9.57 -11.08
C THR A 65 0.05 -8.93 -12.15
N ASP A 66 -1.13 -9.53 -12.35
CA ASP A 66 -2.13 -9.06 -13.32
C ASP A 66 -3.34 -8.35 -12.67
N ASP A 67 -4.19 -7.75 -13.50
CA ASP A 67 -5.44 -7.10 -13.11
C ASP A 67 -6.68 -7.84 -13.64
N GLN A 68 -6.57 -9.12 -14.03
CA GLN A 68 -7.64 -9.85 -14.71
C GLN A 68 -8.92 -9.96 -13.86
N ILE A 69 -8.77 -10.19 -12.55
CA ILE A 69 -9.92 -10.28 -11.63
C ILE A 69 -10.61 -8.92 -11.54
N ALA A 70 -9.84 -7.85 -11.31
CA ALA A 70 -10.36 -6.49 -11.21
C ALA A 70 -10.99 -5.99 -12.53
N ASN A 71 -10.43 -6.39 -13.68
CA ASN A 71 -10.94 -6.06 -15.01
C ASN A 71 -12.13 -6.93 -15.43
N GLY A 72 -12.49 -7.96 -14.66
CA GLY A 72 -13.56 -8.90 -15.00
C GLY A 72 -13.23 -9.83 -16.18
N THR A 73 -11.95 -9.96 -16.54
CA THR A 73 -11.48 -10.84 -17.62
C THR A 73 -10.94 -12.17 -17.09
N PHE A 74 -10.94 -12.39 -15.78
CA PHE A 74 -10.52 -13.65 -15.16
C PHE A 74 -11.58 -14.75 -15.39
N GLU A 75 -11.19 -15.80 -16.10
CA GLU A 75 -12.02 -16.97 -16.33
C GLU A 75 -11.65 -18.10 -15.38
N VAL A 76 -12.62 -18.60 -14.63
CA VAL A 76 -12.42 -19.70 -13.68
C VAL A 76 -12.57 -21.02 -14.42
N ALA A 77 -11.53 -21.85 -14.40
CA ALA A 77 -11.59 -23.19 -14.96
C ALA A 77 -12.66 -24.04 -14.24
N PHE A 78 -13.22 -25.02 -14.96
CA PHE A 78 -14.29 -25.84 -14.40
C PHE A 78 -13.81 -26.61 -13.16
N GLY A 79 -14.48 -26.38 -12.02
CA GLY A 79 -14.17 -27.02 -10.75
C GLY A 79 -13.16 -26.27 -9.88
N GLU A 80 -12.55 -25.18 -10.38
CA GLU A 80 -11.61 -24.36 -9.60
C GLU A 80 -12.35 -23.32 -8.73
N PRO A 81 -11.76 -22.91 -7.59
CA PRO A 81 -12.34 -21.89 -6.74
C PRO A 81 -12.34 -20.52 -7.42
N ARG A 82 -13.38 -19.73 -7.13
CA ARG A 82 -13.48 -18.33 -7.58
C ARG A 82 -12.63 -17.42 -6.68
N PRO A 83 -12.10 -16.30 -7.22
CA PRO A 83 -11.36 -15.35 -6.42
C PRO A 83 -12.24 -14.69 -5.35
N LEU A 84 -11.70 -14.56 -4.14
CA LEU A 84 -12.38 -13.94 -3.00
C LEU A 84 -12.29 -12.40 -3.02
N ALA A 85 -11.26 -11.87 -3.66
CA ALA A 85 -10.91 -10.46 -3.68
C ALA A 85 -10.45 -10.04 -5.09
N PRO A 86 -10.52 -8.75 -5.44
CA PRO A 86 -10.18 -8.25 -6.77
C PRO A 86 -8.69 -8.31 -7.11
N PHE A 87 -7.81 -8.50 -6.13
CA PHE A 87 -6.35 -8.52 -6.33
C PHE A 87 -5.71 -9.65 -5.54
N THR A 88 -4.67 -10.26 -6.12
CA THR A 88 -3.82 -11.29 -5.47
C THR A 88 -2.85 -10.64 -4.48
N ALA A 89 -2.25 -11.45 -3.59
CA ALA A 89 -1.28 -10.96 -2.61
C ALA A 89 -0.07 -10.27 -3.26
N GLN A 90 0.56 -10.93 -4.25
CA GLN A 90 1.71 -10.37 -4.97
C GLN A 90 1.36 -9.04 -5.69
N ARG A 91 0.15 -8.96 -6.26
CA ARG A 91 -0.33 -7.74 -6.91
C ARG A 91 -0.55 -6.59 -5.93
N ILE A 92 -1.03 -6.88 -4.72
CA ILE A 92 -1.17 -5.91 -3.63
C ILE A 92 0.21 -5.42 -3.18
N ASP A 93 1.13 -6.33 -2.87
CA ASP A 93 2.49 -5.98 -2.40
C ASP A 93 3.22 -5.10 -3.41
N TYR A 94 3.19 -5.48 -4.68
CA TYR A 94 3.74 -4.67 -5.77
C TYR A 94 3.16 -3.25 -5.79
N SER A 95 1.83 -3.14 -5.67
CA SER A 95 1.16 -1.85 -5.66
C SER A 95 1.53 -0.99 -4.46
N LEU A 96 1.63 -1.58 -3.26
CA LEU A 96 2.01 -0.84 -2.05
C LEU A 96 3.42 -0.27 -2.19
N HIS A 97 4.38 -1.06 -2.69
CA HIS A 97 5.73 -0.56 -2.98
C HIS A 97 5.75 0.56 -4.02
N ARG A 98 4.95 0.44 -5.09
CA ARG A 98 4.83 1.50 -6.10
C ARG A 98 4.17 2.75 -5.54
N MET A 99 3.17 2.62 -4.68
CA MET A 99 2.52 3.74 -4.01
C MET A 99 3.53 4.52 -3.16
N THR A 100 4.32 3.86 -2.31
CA THR A 100 5.40 4.52 -1.56
C THR A 100 6.38 5.20 -2.50
N HIS A 101 6.82 4.52 -3.56
CA HIS A 101 7.80 5.08 -4.50
C HIS A 101 7.31 6.33 -5.22
N TYR A 102 6.06 6.34 -5.72
CA TYR A 102 5.53 7.45 -6.50
C TYR A 102 5.01 8.61 -5.65
N THR A 103 4.56 8.34 -4.43
CA THR A 103 3.96 9.37 -3.56
C THR A 103 4.88 9.81 -2.43
N ALA A 104 6.02 9.14 -2.27
CA ALA A 104 6.95 9.30 -1.14
C ALA A 104 6.23 9.27 0.22
N THR A 105 5.10 8.58 0.30
CA THR A 105 4.22 8.52 1.48
C THR A 105 3.84 7.07 1.74
N SER A 106 3.86 6.69 3.00
CA SER A 106 3.51 5.34 3.41
C SER A 106 2.04 5.04 3.09
N PRO A 107 1.70 3.84 2.57
CA PRO A 107 0.34 3.47 2.24
C PRO A 107 -0.62 3.52 3.43
N GLN A 108 -0.12 3.49 4.67
CA GLN A 108 -0.97 3.58 5.86
C GLN A 108 -1.62 4.96 6.06
N HIS A 109 -1.07 6.01 5.44
CA HIS A 109 -1.64 7.36 5.51
C HIS A 109 -2.74 7.61 4.46
N PHE A 110 -2.95 6.70 3.51
CA PHE A 110 -3.98 6.86 2.48
C PHE A 110 -5.39 6.81 3.06
N GLN A 111 -6.20 7.78 2.66
CA GLN A 111 -7.59 7.90 3.05
C GLN A 111 -8.53 7.30 1.99
N ASN A 112 -9.74 6.93 2.40
CA ASN A 112 -10.74 6.37 1.48
C ASN A 112 -11.26 7.38 0.44
N PHE A 113 -11.11 8.68 0.70
CA PHE A 113 -11.51 9.74 -0.22
C PHE A 113 -10.27 10.32 -0.89
N VAL A 114 -10.17 10.10 -2.20
CA VAL A 114 -9.00 10.47 -3.00
C VAL A 114 -9.40 11.56 -4.00
N LEU A 115 -8.57 12.61 -4.09
CA LEU A 115 -8.69 13.66 -5.08
C LEU A 115 -7.48 13.62 -6.01
N PHE A 116 -7.73 13.64 -7.32
CA PHE A 116 -6.67 13.77 -8.33
C PHE A 116 -6.71 15.18 -8.92
N THR A 117 -5.52 15.75 -9.10
CA THR A 117 -5.32 17.03 -9.77
C THR A 117 -4.13 16.93 -10.71
N ASN A 118 -4.22 17.62 -11.84
CA ASN A 118 -3.14 17.78 -12.82
C ASN A 118 -2.48 19.17 -12.76
N TYR A 119 -2.86 20.01 -11.78
CA TYR A 119 -2.24 21.33 -11.57
C TYR A 119 -1.70 21.47 -10.15
N GLN A 120 -0.43 21.91 -10.07
CA GLN A 120 0.30 22.11 -8.82
C GLN A 120 -0.37 23.12 -7.88
N PHE A 121 -0.99 24.17 -8.43
CA PHE A 121 -1.67 25.20 -7.64
C PHE A 121 -2.72 24.63 -6.66
N TYR A 122 -3.46 23.58 -7.06
CA TYR A 122 -4.43 22.95 -6.16
C TYR A 122 -3.75 22.25 -4.97
N ILE A 123 -2.54 21.71 -5.17
CA ILE A 123 -1.76 21.10 -4.10
C ILE A 123 -1.25 22.19 -3.15
N ASP A 124 -0.76 23.32 -3.68
CA ASP A 124 -0.22 24.40 -2.86
C ASP A 124 -1.32 24.99 -1.94
N GLU A 125 -2.52 25.24 -2.49
CA GLU A 125 -3.68 25.70 -1.71
C GLU A 125 -4.16 24.65 -0.71
N PHE A 126 -4.15 23.36 -1.08
CA PHE A 126 -4.52 22.28 -0.17
C PHE A 126 -3.56 22.20 1.03
N VAL A 127 -2.25 22.30 0.78
CA VAL A 127 -1.22 22.30 1.83
C VAL A 127 -1.37 23.51 2.74
N ALA A 128 -1.56 24.71 2.18
CA ALA A 128 -1.75 25.93 2.95
C ALA A 128 -2.96 25.82 3.88
N ARG A 129 -4.09 25.36 3.34
CA ARG A 129 -5.32 25.16 4.10
C ARG A 129 -5.19 24.07 5.17
N ALA A 130 -4.53 22.96 4.85
CA ALA A 130 -4.32 21.87 5.80
C ALA A 130 -3.46 22.30 6.99
N ARG A 131 -2.41 23.08 6.76
CA ARG A 131 -1.56 23.62 7.83
C ARG A 131 -2.30 24.60 8.73
N GLU A 132 -3.09 25.52 8.15
CA GLU A 132 -3.95 26.42 8.92
C GLU A 132 -4.95 25.64 9.80
N LEU A 133 -5.53 24.57 9.25
CA LEU A 133 -6.40 23.68 10.01
C LEU A 133 -5.65 23.01 11.16
N MET A 134 -4.44 22.50 10.93
CA MET A 134 -3.65 21.88 12.00
C MET A 134 -3.33 22.90 13.10
N GLU A 135 -2.87 24.10 12.75
CA GLU A 135 -2.58 25.17 13.70
C GLU A 135 -3.80 25.57 14.55
N SER A 136 -4.98 25.60 13.93
CA SER A 136 -6.25 25.97 14.60
C SER A 136 -6.91 24.83 15.38
N GLY A 137 -6.24 23.69 15.56
CA GLY A 137 -6.75 22.56 16.36
C GLY A 137 -7.48 21.49 15.54
N GLY A 138 -7.34 21.50 14.22
CA GLY A 138 -7.59 20.37 13.33
C GLY A 138 -9.00 20.24 12.78
N GLY A 139 -10.01 20.98 13.26
CA GLY A 139 -11.33 21.07 12.61
C GLY A 139 -12.03 19.73 12.33
N GLY A 140 -11.75 18.68 13.11
CA GLY A 140 -12.25 17.31 12.91
C GLY A 140 -11.23 16.32 12.33
N TYR A 141 -10.09 16.82 11.84
CA TYR A 141 -8.93 16.03 11.42
C TYR A 141 -7.90 15.95 12.56
N SER A 142 -7.22 14.81 12.67
CA SER A 142 -6.20 14.57 13.70
C SER A 142 -4.80 14.96 13.28
N GLU A 143 -4.49 14.85 11.98
CA GLU A 143 -3.16 15.10 11.44
C GLU A 143 -3.20 15.39 9.94
N PHE A 144 -2.13 16.01 9.45
CA PHE A 144 -1.83 16.24 8.06
C PHE A 144 -0.48 15.61 7.72
N VAL A 145 -0.43 14.83 6.64
CA VAL A 145 0.77 14.10 6.20
C VAL A 145 1.20 14.59 4.83
N GLU A 146 2.45 15.04 4.75
CA GLU A 146 3.11 15.46 3.52
C GLU A 146 4.09 14.38 3.02
N PRO A 147 4.50 14.44 1.74
CA PRO A 147 5.54 13.56 1.20
C PRO A 147 6.79 13.53 2.09
N GLY A 148 7.40 12.34 2.22
CA GLY A 148 8.46 12.07 3.18
C GLY A 148 7.95 11.65 4.56
N ASN A 149 6.67 11.26 4.65
CA ASN A 149 5.97 10.93 5.89
C ASN A 149 6.06 12.07 6.92
N VAL A 150 5.97 13.32 6.45
CA VAL A 150 6.08 14.50 7.30
C VAL A 150 4.73 14.76 7.94
N VAL A 151 4.61 14.48 9.23
CA VAL A 151 3.32 14.52 9.95
C VAL A 151 3.22 15.79 10.78
N THR A 152 2.13 16.55 10.60
CA THR A 152 1.74 17.68 11.45
C THR A 152 0.44 17.33 12.17
N LYS A 153 0.46 17.28 13.50
CA LYS A 153 -0.72 16.93 14.31
C LYS A 153 -1.61 18.14 14.54
N ALA A 154 -2.90 17.91 14.78
CA ALA A 154 -3.84 18.94 15.18
C ALA A 154 -3.37 19.65 16.46
N GLY A 155 -3.40 20.99 16.44
CA GLY A 155 -2.86 21.87 17.49
C GLY A 155 -1.36 22.14 17.38
N ALA A 156 -0.65 21.58 16.40
CA ALA A 156 0.76 21.84 16.17
C ALA A 156 0.98 22.83 15.00
N GLY A 157 1.91 23.77 15.16
CA GLY A 157 2.35 24.69 14.10
C GLY A 157 3.59 24.24 13.34
N ALA A 158 4.07 23.02 13.59
CA ALA A 158 5.21 22.44 12.89
C ALA A 158 5.10 20.90 12.84
N PRO A 159 5.76 20.25 11.86
CA PRO A 159 5.79 18.80 11.79
C PRO A 159 6.47 18.17 13.01
N SER A 160 5.97 17.01 13.45
CA SER A 160 6.53 16.23 14.56
C SER A 160 7.40 15.07 14.11
N GLU A 161 7.22 14.59 12.88
CA GLU A 161 7.84 13.36 12.37
C GLU A 161 8.13 13.50 10.86
N GLY A 162 8.96 12.60 10.31
CA GLY A 162 9.27 12.53 8.89
C GLY A 162 10.47 13.36 8.43
N THR A 163 10.82 13.20 7.16
CA THR A 163 11.88 13.99 6.51
C THR A 163 11.41 14.38 5.12
N PRO A 164 11.29 15.68 4.81
CA PRO A 164 10.85 16.12 3.49
C PRO A 164 11.78 15.57 2.40
N PRO A 165 11.24 15.16 1.24
CA PRO A 165 12.06 14.76 0.11
C PRO A 165 12.96 15.92 -0.33
N GLN A 166 14.16 15.59 -0.81
CA GLN A 166 15.04 16.59 -1.43
C GLN A 166 14.33 17.17 -2.66
N ARG A 167 14.21 18.50 -2.70
CA ARG A 167 13.68 19.25 -3.84
C ARG A 167 14.67 19.29 -4.99
#